data_AF-A0A936GMH9-F1
#
_entry.id   AF-A0A936GMH9-F1
#
_cell.length_a   1.000
_cell.length_b   1.000
_cell.length_c   1.000
_cell.angle_alpha   90.00
_cell.angle_beta   90.00
_cell.angle_gamma   90.00
#
_symmetry.space_group_name_H-M   'P 1'
#
loop_
_entity.id
_entity.type
_entity.pdbx_description
1 polymer ?
#
loop_
_entity_poly.entity_id
_entity_poly.type
_entity_poly.pdbx_seq_one_letter_code
_entity_poly.pdbx_strand_id
1 'polypeptide(L)'
;MSLNQLKPNPQTVTINGCQYTLVAFYYPDRNTAWDNLFQGQFLTNFYPCTINMTINAISASFHNAEAAFQATKWWNNPADLSAFEAAKTGSDAFHIKKQLANPDNSYAELGRDGAMKTVLTQKFSDPAFQQALLATGDAYLLEHKDADKNPDSYWSDYNDGSGLNMLGKTLMELREALGGSPMPTGNFSVADFTAQVKKLVGI
;
A
#
# COMPACT_ATOMS: atom_id res chain seq x y z
N MET A 1 -20.70 -4.34 9.50
CA MET A 1 -19.57 -4.19 10.44
C MET A 1 -19.59 -2.74 10.90
N SER A 2 -19.66 -2.47 12.20
CA SER A 2 -19.46 -1.09 12.67
C SER A 2 -18.05 -0.68 12.26
N LEU A 3 -17.91 0.50 11.65
CA LEU A 3 -16.65 1.16 11.37
C LEU A 3 -15.93 1.43 12.71
N ASN A 4 -15.33 0.41 13.30
CA ASN A 4 -14.25 0.61 14.26
C ASN A 4 -13.21 1.41 13.47
N GLN A 5 -13.11 2.69 13.81
CA GLN A 5 -12.37 3.70 13.05
C GLN A 5 -11.00 3.17 12.68
N LEU A 6 -10.69 3.19 11.38
CA LEU A 6 -9.34 3.02 10.87
C LEU A 6 -8.45 4.05 11.59
N LYS A 7 -7.75 3.60 12.63
CA LYS A 7 -7.00 4.46 13.53
C LYS A 7 -5.57 3.95 13.59
N PRO A 8 -4.62 4.62 12.94
CA PRO A 8 -3.22 4.23 13.03
C PRO A 8 -2.70 4.44 14.46
N ASN A 9 -1.66 3.70 14.81
CA ASN A 9 -0.92 3.79 16.06
C ASN A 9 0.57 4.08 15.76
N PRO A 10 0.93 5.31 15.34
CA PRO A 10 2.32 5.67 15.08
C PRO A 10 3.21 5.44 16.30
N GLN A 11 4.39 4.85 16.09
CA GLN A 11 5.39 4.65 17.14
C GLN A 11 6.52 5.65 16.98
N THR A 12 7.01 6.19 18.10
CA THR A 12 8.21 7.03 18.10
C THR A 12 9.45 6.14 18.05
N VAL A 13 10.37 6.45 17.15
CA VAL A 13 11.63 5.73 16.93
C VAL A 13 12.81 6.69 16.92
N THR A 14 13.99 6.20 17.32
CA THR A 14 15.24 6.98 17.27
C THR A 14 16.13 6.44 16.16
N ILE A 15 16.43 7.29 15.17
CA ILE A 15 17.30 6.96 14.04
C ILE A 15 18.39 8.03 13.96
N ASN A 16 19.65 7.61 13.95
CA ASN A 16 20.82 8.50 13.83
C ASN A 16 20.78 9.69 14.80
N GLY A 17 20.34 9.45 16.04
CA GLY A 17 20.22 10.47 17.10
C GLY A 17 19.01 11.40 17.00
N CYS A 18 18.15 11.23 15.99
CA CYS A 18 16.93 12.02 15.79
C CYS A 18 15.67 11.19 16.08
N GLN A 19 14.63 11.84 16.57
CA GLN A 19 13.31 11.22 16.79
C GLN A 19 12.47 11.32 15.52
N TYR A 20 11.84 10.21 15.13
CA TYR A 20 10.85 10.14 14.06
C TYR A 20 9.62 9.38 14.53
N THR A 21 8.52 9.54 13.83
CA THR A 21 7.31 8.71 13.95
C THR A 21 7.28 7.69 12.81
N LEU A 22 6.82 6.47 13.09
CA LEU A 22 6.80 5.35 12.16
C LEU A 22 5.45 4.64 12.21
N VAL A 23 4.91 4.31 11.03
CA VAL A 23 3.79 3.38 10.85
C VAL A 23 4.22 2.31 9.84
N ALA A 24 4.40 1.08 10.30
CA ALA A 24 4.65 -0.05 9.42
C ALA A 24 3.36 -0.84 9.13
N PHE A 25 3.24 -1.36 7.91
CA PHE A 25 2.06 -2.08 7.44
C PHE A 25 2.44 -3.15 6.41
N TYR A 26 1.60 -4.19 6.26
CA TYR A 26 1.74 -5.19 5.21
C TYR A 26 0.45 -5.94 4.87
N TYR A 27 -0.24 -6.50 5.87
CA TYR A 27 -1.53 -7.20 5.76
C TYR A 27 -1.68 -8.11 4.51
N PRO A 28 -1.08 -9.31 4.49
CA PRO A 28 -1.29 -10.29 3.42
C PRO A 28 -2.61 -11.07 3.66
N ASP A 29 -3.74 -10.34 3.65
CA ASP A 29 -5.10 -10.78 4.02
C ASP A 29 -5.26 -11.26 5.47
N ARG A 30 -4.30 -10.91 6.33
CA ARG A 30 -4.33 -11.09 7.78
C ARG A 30 -3.38 -10.08 8.40
N ASN A 31 -3.61 -9.71 9.66
CA ASN A 31 -2.64 -8.87 10.36
C ASN A 31 -1.33 -9.63 10.63
N THR A 32 -0.21 -8.99 10.36
CA THR A 32 1.12 -9.36 10.86
C THR A 32 1.36 -8.82 12.28
N ALA A 33 2.52 -9.11 12.87
CA ALA A 33 2.91 -8.54 14.16
C ALA A 33 2.99 -7.00 14.12
N TRP A 34 3.52 -6.43 13.04
CA TRP A 34 3.59 -4.98 12.88
C TRP A 34 2.23 -4.37 12.52
N ASP A 35 1.37 -5.03 11.75
CA ASP A 35 -0.01 -4.52 11.55
C ASP A 35 -0.76 -4.41 12.89
N ASN A 36 -0.59 -5.38 13.80
CA ASN A 36 -1.19 -5.32 15.13
C ASN A 36 -0.62 -4.19 16.00
N LEU A 37 0.69 -3.93 15.92
CA LEU A 37 1.36 -2.88 16.67
C LEU A 37 0.99 -1.49 16.14
N PHE A 38 1.19 -1.26 14.85
CA PHE A 38 1.09 0.06 14.22
C PHE A 38 -0.32 0.38 13.74
N GLN A 39 -1.21 -0.59 13.66
CA GLN A 39 -2.60 -0.44 13.20
C GLN A 39 -2.69 0.21 11.80
N GLY A 40 -1.68 -0.05 10.96
CA GLY A 40 -1.50 0.53 9.63
C GLY A 40 -2.05 -0.31 8.48
N GLN A 41 -2.70 -1.45 8.75
CA GLN A 41 -3.14 -2.42 7.73
C GLN A 41 -4.01 -1.81 6.63
N PHE A 42 -4.72 -0.71 6.88
CA PHE A 42 -5.52 -0.04 5.86
C PHE A 42 -4.68 0.65 4.76
N LEU A 43 -3.36 0.79 4.96
CA LEU A 43 -2.44 1.42 4.01
C LEU A 43 -2.03 0.48 2.87
N THR A 44 -1.97 -0.84 3.09
CA THR A 44 -1.56 -1.80 2.04
C THR A 44 -2.58 -1.89 0.90
N ASN A 45 -2.14 -2.41 -0.24
CA ASN A 45 -3.01 -2.70 -1.37
C ASN A 45 -4.00 -3.85 -1.14
N PHE A 46 -3.70 -4.74 -0.19
CA PHE A 46 -4.49 -5.95 0.08
C PHE A 46 -5.71 -5.68 0.98
N TYR A 47 -5.77 -4.52 1.64
CA TYR A 47 -6.84 -4.22 2.58
C TYR A 47 -8.20 -4.06 1.85
N PRO A 48 -9.29 -4.66 2.38
CA PRO A 48 -10.60 -4.54 1.77
C PRO A 48 -11.05 -3.09 1.62
N CYS A 49 -11.43 -2.69 0.41
CA CYS A 49 -11.98 -1.37 0.09
C CYS A 49 -12.85 -1.47 -1.17
N THR A 50 -13.52 -0.39 -1.56
CA THR A 50 -14.20 -0.31 -2.86
C THR A 50 -13.48 0.71 -3.72
N ILE A 51 -13.04 0.31 -4.91
CA ILE A 51 -12.35 1.18 -5.86
C ILE A 51 -13.11 1.11 -7.18
N ASN A 52 -13.52 2.28 -7.68
CA ASN A 52 -14.12 2.40 -9.00
C ASN A 52 -13.16 3.19 -9.88
N MET A 53 -12.86 2.68 -11.07
CA MET A 53 -11.92 3.30 -11.99
C MET A 53 -12.48 3.30 -13.40
N THR A 54 -12.27 4.41 -14.11
CA THR A 54 -12.55 4.53 -15.54
C THR A 54 -11.27 4.94 -16.25
N ILE A 55 -10.78 4.12 -17.18
CA ILE A 55 -9.63 4.42 -18.05
C ILE A 55 -10.06 4.14 -19.49
N ASN A 56 -9.84 5.10 -20.39
CA ASN A 56 -10.16 4.99 -21.82
C ASN A 56 -11.60 4.48 -22.09
N ALA A 57 -12.58 5.07 -21.38
CA ALA A 57 -14.01 4.76 -21.44
C ALA A 57 -14.43 3.35 -20.94
N ILE A 58 -13.49 2.53 -20.44
CA ILE A 58 -13.78 1.27 -19.77
C ILE A 58 -13.85 1.54 -18.27
N SER A 59 -14.92 1.09 -17.60
CA SER A 59 -15.08 1.22 -16.16
C SER A 59 -15.06 -0.16 -15.49
N ALA A 60 -14.43 -0.23 -14.31
CA ALA A 60 -14.35 -1.44 -13.50
C ALA A 60 -14.38 -1.13 -12.00
N SER A 61 -14.87 -2.08 -11.21
CA SER A 61 -14.99 -1.99 -9.76
C SER A 61 -14.26 -3.12 -9.05
N PHE A 62 -13.47 -2.78 -8.03
CA PHE A 62 -12.59 -3.71 -7.33
C PHE A 62 -12.80 -3.71 -5.81
N HIS A 63 -12.45 -4.82 -5.16
CA HIS A 63 -12.60 -5.01 -3.71
C HIS A 63 -11.32 -4.77 -2.90
N ASN A 64 -10.22 -4.45 -3.58
CA ASN A 64 -8.94 -4.07 -2.98
C ASN A 64 -8.07 -3.36 -4.04
N ALA A 65 -7.04 -2.65 -3.59
CA ALA A 65 -6.13 -1.92 -4.47
C ALA A 65 -5.19 -2.83 -5.25
N GLU A 66 -4.86 -4.03 -4.76
CA GLU A 66 -4.06 -5.00 -5.54
C GLU A 66 -4.83 -5.43 -6.79
N ALA A 67 -6.12 -5.77 -6.70
CA ALA A 67 -6.95 -6.11 -7.86
C ALA A 67 -6.98 -4.96 -8.88
N ALA A 68 -7.26 -3.74 -8.43
CA ALA A 68 -7.30 -2.56 -9.29
C ALA A 68 -5.95 -2.28 -9.99
N PHE A 69 -4.85 -2.35 -9.25
CA PHE A 69 -3.50 -2.12 -9.79
C PHE A 69 -3.07 -3.22 -10.76
N GLN A 70 -3.31 -4.49 -10.44
CA GLN A 70 -2.93 -5.59 -11.32
C GLN A 70 -3.77 -5.59 -12.61
N ALA A 71 -5.06 -5.25 -12.50
CA ALA A 71 -5.98 -5.16 -13.63
C ALA A 71 -5.54 -4.13 -14.69
N THR A 72 -4.82 -3.07 -14.33
CA THR A 72 -4.35 -2.08 -15.33
C THR A 72 -3.41 -2.69 -16.38
N LYS A 73 -2.76 -3.82 -16.08
CA LYS A 73 -1.92 -4.55 -17.03
C LYS A 73 -2.71 -5.42 -18.02
N TRP A 74 -4.01 -5.60 -17.79
CA TRP A 74 -4.91 -6.35 -18.68
C TRP A 74 -6.21 -5.59 -18.92
N TRP A 75 -6.18 -4.26 -18.79
CA TRP A 75 -7.35 -3.40 -18.75
C TRP A 75 -8.27 -3.53 -19.97
N ASN A 76 -7.67 -3.75 -21.14
CA ASN A 76 -8.39 -3.87 -22.41
C ASN A 76 -8.87 -5.31 -22.72
N ASN A 77 -8.61 -6.28 -21.82
CA ASN A 77 -9.14 -7.64 -21.94
C ASN A 77 -10.35 -7.81 -20.99
N PRO A 78 -11.59 -7.91 -21.52
CA PRO A 78 -12.79 -8.02 -20.68
C PRO A 78 -12.82 -9.24 -19.75
N ALA A 79 -12.27 -10.38 -20.18
CA ALA A 79 -12.27 -11.60 -19.38
C ALA A 79 -11.32 -11.49 -18.19
N ASP A 80 -10.10 -10.98 -18.42
CA ASP A 80 -9.10 -10.78 -17.37
C ASP A 80 -9.55 -9.69 -16.40
N LEU A 81 -10.10 -8.59 -16.91
CA LEU A 81 -10.66 -7.50 -16.10
C LEU A 81 -11.76 -8.01 -15.18
N SER A 82 -12.72 -8.78 -15.72
CA SER A 82 -13.81 -9.38 -14.93
C SER A 82 -13.30 -10.33 -13.85
N ALA A 83 -12.21 -11.07 -14.11
CA ALA A 83 -11.58 -11.91 -13.09
C ALA A 83 -11.04 -11.06 -11.91
N PHE A 84 -10.41 -9.91 -12.19
CA PHE A 84 -9.95 -8.99 -11.14
C PHE A 84 -11.12 -8.31 -10.40
N GLU A 85 -12.23 -7.98 -11.06
CA GLU A 85 -13.43 -7.47 -10.39
C GLU A 85 -14.04 -8.51 -9.42
N ALA A 86 -13.93 -9.80 -9.76
CA ALA A 86 -14.38 -10.89 -8.92
C ALA A 86 -13.47 -11.18 -7.71
N ALA A 87 -12.21 -10.74 -7.74
CA ALA A 87 -11.23 -10.97 -6.67
C ALA A 87 -11.65 -10.26 -5.37
N LYS A 88 -11.91 -11.04 -4.29
CA LYS A 88 -12.41 -10.50 -3.02
C LYS A 88 -11.29 -10.12 -2.06
N THR A 89 -10.13 -10.73 -2.21
CA THR A 89 -8.94 -10.52 -1.37
C THR A 89 -7.74 -10.10 -2.22
N GLY A 90 -6.71 -9.56 -1.57
CA GLY A 90 -5.46 -9.25 -2.27
C GLY A 90 -4.77 -10.53 -2.78
N SER A 91 -4.87 -11.63 -2.01
CA SER A 91 -4.39 -12.95 -2.44
C SER A 91 -5.10 -13.46 -3.68
N ASP A 92 -6.43 -13.27 -3.82
CA ASP A 92 -7.15 -13.67 -5.05
C ASP A 92 -6.57 -12.95 -6.27
N ALA A 93 -6.42 -11.62 -6.19
CA ALA A 93 -5.83 -10.81 -7.26
C ALA A 93 -4.38 -11.22 -7.57
N PHE A 94 -3.60 -11.52 -6.53
CA PHE A 94 -2.25 -12.02 -6.66
C PHE A 94 -2.19 -13.41 -7.35
N HIS A 95 -3.15 -14.30 -7.09
CA HIS A 95 -3.21 -15.59 -7.79
C HIS A 95 -3.61 -15.42 -9.25
N ILE A 96 -4.61 -14.57 -9.54
CA ILE A 96 -5.04 -14.27 -10.91
C ILE A 96 -3.86 -13.76 -11.74
N LYS A 97 -3.12 -12.74 -11.27
CA LYS A 97 -2.00 -12.19 -12.05
C LYS A 97 -0.89 -13.21 -12.35
N LYS A 98 -0.73 -14.25 -11.53
CA LYS A 98 0.28 -15.32 -11.76
C LYS A 98 -0.15 -16.30 -12.83
N GLN A 99 -1.45 -16.39 -13.12
CA GLN A 99 -2.01 -17.27 -14.14
C GLN A 99 -2.12 -16.59 -15.51
N LEU A 100 -2.15 -15.25 -15.53
CA LEU A 100 -2.23 -14.46 -16.75
C LEU A 100 -0.86 -14.30 -17.42
N ALA A 101 -0.85 -14.31 -18.75
CA ALA A 101 0.32 -14.05 -19.59
C ALA A 101 0.21 -12.67 -20.26
N ASN A 102 1.31 -12.21 -20.85
CA ASN A 102 1.37 -11.00 -21.69
C ASN A 102 0.83 -9.73 -21.01
N PRO A 103 1.34 -9.34 -19.82
CA PRO A 103 0.93 -8.08 -19.20
C PRO A 103 1.28 -6.89 -20.10
N ASP A 104 0.37 -5.93 -20.19
CA ASP A 104 0.65 -4.59 -20.71
C ASP A 104 1.53 -3.84 -19.70
N ASN A 105 2.82 -3.71 -20.04
CA ASN A 105 3.80 -3.02 -19.20
C ASN A 105 3.64 -1.49 -19.19
N SER A 106 2.72 -0.94 -19.99
CA SER A 106 2.32 0.47 -19.91
C SER A 106 1.31 0.73 -18.79
N TYR A 107 0.73 -0.31 -18.19
CA TYR A 107 -0.30 -0.20 -17.14
C TYR A 107 -1.51 0.63 -17.60
N ALA A 108 -2.08 0.30 -18.77
CA ALA A 108 -3.13 1.09 -19.42
C ALA A 108 -2.70 2.55 -19.65
N GLU A 109 -1.48 2.73 -20.17
CA GLU A 109 -0.87 4.03 -20.50
C GLU A 109 -0.53 4.94 -19.30
N LEU A 110 -0.82 4.50 -18.06
CA LEU A 110 -0.54 5.28 -16.85
C LEU A 110 0.91 5.14 -16.35
N GLY A 111 1.63 4.12 -16.82
CA GLY A 111 2.88 3.67 -16.23
C GLY A 111 2.69 3.04 -14.85
N ARG A 112 3.72 2.35 -14.34
CA ARG A 112 3.67 1.64 -13.06
C ARG A 112 3.27 2.55 -11.90
N ASP A 113 3.95 3.69 -11.77
CA ASP A 113 3.75 4.60 -10.63
C ASP A 113 2.47 5.42 -10.78
N GLY A 114 2.16 5.86 -11.99
CA GLY A 114 0.90 6.56 -12.29
C GLY A 114 -0.32 5.67 -12.06
N ALA A 115 -0.23 4.37 -12.40
CA ALA A 115 -1.29 3.41 -12.09
C ALA A 115 -1.50 3.25 -10.58
N MET A 116 -0.41 3.06 -9.81
CA MET A 116 -0.52 2.96 -8.34
C MET A 116 -1.09 4.24 -7.73
N LYS A 117 -0.60 5.41 -8.15
CA LYS A 117 -1.11 6.71 -7.69
C LYS A 117 -2.60 6.87 -7.99
N THR A 118 -3.04 6.45 -9.17
CA THR A 118 -4.46 6.50 -9.57
C THR A 118 -5.31 5.61 -8.67
N VAL A 119 -4.88 4.37 -8.44
CA VAL A 119 -5.57 3.40 -7.56
C VAL A 119 -5.67 3.94 -6.13
N LEU A 120 -4.57 4.44 -5.57
CA LEU A 120 -4.55 4.98 -4.20
C LEU A 120 -5.41 6.25 -4.09
N THR A 121 -5.40 7.12 -5.10
CA THR A 121 -6.28 8.30 -5.12
C THR A 121 -7.75 7.89 -5.03
N GLN A 122 -8.17 6.83 -5.74
CA GLN A 122 -9.54 6.32 -5.63
C GLN A 122 -9.81 5.70 -4.26
N LYS A 123 -8.92 4.85 -3.74
CA LYS A 123 -9.06 4.23 -2.41
C LYS A 123 -9.23 5.26 -1.30
N PHE A 124 -8.40 6.30 -1.30
CA PHE A 124 -8.40 7.34 -0.28
C PHE A 124 -9.34 8.50 -0.61
N SER A 125 -10.19 8.38 -1.64
CA SER A 125 -11.36 9.27 -1.81
C SER A 125 -12.51 8.91 -0.86
N ASP A 126 -12.49 7.69 -0.30
CA ASP A 126 -13.38 7.30 0.79
C ASP A 126 -13.02 8.10 2.07
N PRO A 127 -14.00 8.80 2.70
CA PRO A 127 -13.72 9.65 3.85
C PRO A 127 -13.08 8.93 5.05
N ALA A 128 -13.39 7.64 5.28
CA ALA A 128 -12.84 6.90 6.39
C ALA A 128 -11.35 6.57 6.15
N PHE A 129 -10.99 6.17 4.92
CA PHE A 129 -9.60 5.96 4.54
C PHE A 129 -8.80 7.27 4.52
N GLN A 130 -9.38 8.34 3.97
CA GLN A 130 -8.75 9.66 3.96
C GLN A 130 -8.42 10.14 5.37
N GLN A 131 -9.38 10.08 6.28
CA GLN A 131 -9.18 10.46 7.69
C GLN A 131 -8.09 9.61 8.35
N ALA A 132 -8.08 8.30 8.09
CA ALA A 132 -7.06 7.40 8.63
C ALA A 132 -5.65 7.71 8.11
N LEU A 133 -5.52 8.04 6.81
CA LEU A 133 -4.24 8.45 6.22
C LEU A 133 -3.74 9.76 6.85
N LEU A 134 -4.60 10.76 6.99
CA LEU A 134 -4.25 12.03 7.65
C LEU A 134 -3.88 11.83 9.12
N ALA A 135 -4.56 10.90 9.81
CA ALA A 135 -4.28 10.56 11.21
C ALA A 135 -2.91 9.88 11.41
N THR A 136 -2.21 9.47 10.35
CA THR A 136 -0.81 9.01 10.47
C THR A 136 0.15 10.16 10.81
N GLY A 137 -0.29 11.42 10.73
CA GLY A 137 0.52 12.58 11.08
C GLY A 137 1.74 12.72 10.18
N ASP A 138 2.89 13.01 10.76
CA ASP A 138 4.20 13.09 10.10
C ASP A 138 4.94 11.75 10.02
N ALA A 139 4.27 10.64 10.38
CA ALA A 139 4.92 9.34 10.42
C ALA A 139 5.48 8.95 9.05
N TYR A 140 6.66 8.34 9.07
CA TYR A 140 7.18 7.58 7.95
C TYR A 140 6.31 6.33 7.76
N LEU A 141 5.77 6.15 6.55
CA LEU A 141 4.93 5.00 6.21
C LEU A 141 5.81 3.93 5.56
N LEU A 142 5.90 2.75 6.16
CA LEU A 142 6.74 1.65 5.69
C LEU A 142 5.91 0.41 5.34
N GLU A 143 5.88 0.03 4.06
CA GLU A 143 5.42 -1.29 3.65
C GLU A 143 6.51 -2.31 4.04
N HIS A 144 6.40 -2.87 5.25
CA HIS A 144 7.37 -3.83 5.79
C HIS A 144 6.95 -5.24 5.38
N LYS A 145 7.53 -5.78 4.31
CA LYS A 145 7.08 -7.09 3.83
C LYS A 145 7.47 -8.22 4.78
N ASP A 146 6.58 -9.19 4.91
CA ASP A 146 6.89 -10.46 5.56
C ASP A 146 7.97 -11.21 4.76
N ALA A 147 8.93 -11.81 5.47
CA ALA A 147 10.08 -12.51 4.88
C ALA A 147 9.65 -13.75 4.09
N ASP A 148 8.58 -14.43 4.53
CA ASP A 148 8.08 -15.66 3.92
C ASP A 148 7.19 -15.43 2.69
N LYS A 149 7.04 -14.17 2.27
CA LYS A 149 6.25 -13.77 1.10
C LYS A 149 7.12 -13.42 -0.08
N ASN A 150 6.47 -13.31 -1.24
CA ASN A 150 7.17 -13.05 -2.50
C ASN A 150 8.05 -11.79 -2.40
N PRO A 151 9.25 -11.84 -3.00
CA PRO A 151 10.17 -10.70 -3.02
C PRO A 151 9.53 -9.51 -3.75
N ASP A 152 9.58 -8.33 -3.13
CA ASP A 152 9.18 -7.06 -3.74
C ASP A 152 10.08 -5.93 -3.24
N SER A 153 11.17 -5.66 -3.94
CA SER A 153 12.11 -4.59 -3.55
C SER A 153 11.66 -3.21 -4.04
N TYR A 154 10.61 -3.13 -4.85
CA TYR A 154 10.17 -1.86 -5.42
C TYR A 154 9.14 -1.17 -4.53
N TRP A 155 8.04 -1.86 -4.21
CA TRP A 155 6.97 -1.27 -3.41
C TRP A 155 7.22 -1.33 -1.91
N SER A 156 8.00 -2.32 -1.45
CA SER A 156 8.27 -2.57 -0.04
C SER A 156 9.72 -2.29 0.34
N ASP A 157 10.04 -2.50 1.61
CA ASP A 157 11.41 -2.45 2.15
C ASP A 157 12.24 -3.71 1.92
N TYR A 158 11.69 -4.69 1.19
CA TYR A 158 12.28 -6.01 0.96
C TYR A 158 12.47 -6.89 2.21
N ASN A 159 11.94 -6.50 3.37
CA ASN A 159 12.16 -7.01 4.72
C ASN A 159 13.53 -6.68 5.33
N ASP A 160 14.58 -6.53 4.53
CA ASP A 160 15.95 -6.26 5.00
C ASP A 160 16.35 -4.78 4.90
N GLY A 161 15.47 -3.93 4.34
CA GLY A 161 15.71 -2.50 4.18
C GLY A 161 16.38 -2.12 2.87
N SER A 162 16.70 -3.09 2.00
CA SER A 162 17.26 -2.83 0.66
C SER A 162 16.21 -2.39 -0.36
N GLY A 163 14.92 -2.55 -0.03
CA GLY A 163 13.81 -2.11 -0.87
C GLY A 163 13.61 -0.61 -0.90
N LEU A 164 12.87 -0.13 -1.91
CA LEU A 164 12.66 1.28 -2.19
C LEU A 164 11.48 1.90 -1.42
N ASN A 165 10.60 1.07 -0.85
CA ASN A 165 9.38 1.48 -0.15
C ASN A 165 8.52 2.47 -0.97
N MET A 166 8.39 2.25 -2.29
CA MET A 166 7.66 3.18 -3.16
C MET A 166 6.18 3.31 -2.80
N LEU A 167 5.58 2.29 -2.17
CA LEU A 167 4.18 2.36 -1.74
C LEU A 167 4.02 3.34 -0.57
N GLY A 168 4.85 3.19 0.45
CA GLY A 168 4.91 4.12 1.58
C GLY A 168 5.19 5.56 1.13
N LYS A 169 6.11 5.75 0.19
CA LYS A 169 6.41 7.07 -0.40
C LYS A 169 5.21 7.67 -1.12
N THR A 170 4.55 6.91 -1.98
CA THR A 170 3.36 7.35 -2.72
C THR A 170 2.21 7.72 -1.77
N LEU A 171 2.03 6.98 -0.68
CA LEU A 171 1.03 7.28 0.34
C LEU A 171 1.34 8.58 1.10
N MET A 172 2.61 8.86 1.40
CA MET A 172 3.02 10.13 2.05
C MET A 172 2.85 11.32 1.09
N GLU A 173 3.15 11.16 -0.20
CA GLU A 173 2.86 12.17 -1.22
C GLU A 173 1.35 12.44 -1.33
N LEU A 174 0.53 11.38 -1.30
CA LEU A 174 -0.93 11.51 -1.30
C LEU A 174 -1.44 12.19 -0.03
N ARG A 175 -0.88 11.85 1.14
CA ARG A 175 -1.18 12.50 2.42
C ARG A 175 -0.93 14.00 2.35
N GLU A 176 0.22 14.42 1.81
CA GLU A 176 0.57 15.82 1.59
C GLU A 176 -0.42 16.51 0.64
N ALA A 177 -0.74 15.89 -0.49
CA ALA A 177 -1.70 16.43 -1.46
C ALA A 177 -3.11 16.63 -0.88
N LEU A 178 -3.46 15.87 0.16
CA LEU A 178 -4.73 15.97 0.90
C LEU A 178 -4.67 16.96 2.09
N GLY A 179 -3.56 17.71 2.24
CA GLY A 179 -3.37 18.71 3.29
C GLY A 179 -2.81 18.17 4.61
N GLY A 180 -2.32 16.92 4.62
CA GLY A 180 -1.61 16.34 5.76
C GLY A 180 -0.12 16.68 5.78
N SER A 181 0.60 16.15 6.77
CA SER A 181 2.05 16.34 6.86
C SER A 181 2.77 15.66 5.70
N PRO A 182 3.87 16.24 5.18
CA PRO A 182 4.68 15.63 4.13
C PRO A 182 5.42 14.39 4.63
N MET A 183 6.19 13.77 3.74
CA MET A 183 7.20 12.78 4.15
C MET A 183 8.20 13.44 5.12
N PRO A 184 8.60 12.79 6.22
CA PRO A 184 9.61 13.35 7.11
C PRO A 184 10.93 13.54 6.35
N THR A 185 11.61 14.65 6.62
CA THR A 185 12.96 14.92 6.10
C THR A 185 14.00 14.64 7.18
N GLY A 186 15.17 14.15 6.81
CA GLY A 186 16.25 13.94 7.77
C GLY A 186 17.33 13.01 7.27
N ASN A 187 18.25 12.66 8.17
CA ASN A 187 19.31 11.70 7.91
C ASN A 187 18.84 10.29 8.30
N PHE A 188 18.17 9.61 7.38
CA PHE A 188 17.72 8.23 7.52
C PHE A 188 17.73 7.51 6.17
N SER A 189 17.67 6.19 6.23
CA SER A 189 17.46 5.27 5.11
C SER A 189 16.20 4.41 5.34
N VAL A 190 15.75 3.68 4.32
CA VAL A 190 14.69 2.67 4.48
C VAL A 190 15.13 1.61 5.50
N ALA A 191 16.40 1.18 5.43
CA ALA A 191 16.97 0.21 6.34
C ALA A 191 16.95 0.65 7.81
N ASP A 192 17.11 1.94 8.09
CA ASP A 192 16.99 2.46 9.45
C ASP A 192 15.58 2.23 10.01
N PHE A 193 14.53 2.54 9.23
CA PHE A 193 13.15 2.29 9.65
C PHE A 193 12.83 0.79 9.74
N THR A 194 13.31 -0.02 8.79
CA THR A 194 13.17 -1.49 8.84
C THR A 194 13.76 -2.06 10.14
N ALA A 195 14.95 -1.61 10.54
CA ALA A 195 15.57 -2.04 11.80
C ALA A 195 14.74 -1.66 13.03
N GLN A 196 14.07 -0.50 13.01
CA GLN A 196 13.17 -0.10 14.11
C GLN A 196 11.92 -0.97 14.16
N VAL A 197 11.31 -1.34 13.02
CA VAL A 197 10.18 -2.28 13.00
C VAL A 197 10.57 -3.59 13.66
N LYS A 198 11.68 -4.19 13.21
CA LYS A 198 12.19 -5.46 13.72
C LYS A 198 12.43 -5.42 15.23
N LYS A 199 13.10 -4.36 15.71
CA LYS A 199 13.31 -4.09 17.13
C LYS A 199 12.01 -4.00 17.93
N LEU A 200 11.01 -3.28 17.41
CA LEU A 200 9.74 -3.05 18.11
C LEU A 200 8.87 -4.31 18.20
N VAL A 201 8.92 -5.19 17.19
CA VAL A 201 8.11 -6.42 17.15
C VAL A 201 8.88 -7.69 17.56
N GLY A 202 10.17 -7.57 17.87
CA GLY A 202 11.00 -8.64 18.42
C GLY A 202 11.41 -9.71 17.41
N ILE A 203 11.71 -9.32 16.16
CA ILE A 203 12.16 -10.21 15.07
C ILE A 203 13.53 -9.82 14.51
#